data_AF-A0AAW8UUA3-F1
#
_entry.id   AF-A0AAW8UUA3-F1
#
_cell.length_a   1.000
_cell.length_b   1.000
_cell.length_c   1.000
_cell.angle_alpha   90.00
_cell.angle_beta   90.00
_cell.angle_gamma   90.00
#
_symmetry.space_group_name_H-M   'P 1'
#
loop_
_entity.id
_entity.type
_entity.pdbx_description
1 polymer ?
#
loop_
_entity_poly.entity_id
_entity_poly.type
_entity_poly.pdbx_seq_one_letter_code
_entity_poly.pdbx_strand_id
1 'polypeptide(L)'
;VSLTTVIRTLKEFKSYLPKQSKKILPRVLMVDEFRSHASIEDKMSFICADGETGKLIDVLPTRKLPRLTSYFLGCTNPEEVEFLVTDMNAAYFQLTKRVLPNA
;
A
#
# COMPACT_ATOMS: atom_id res chain seq x y z
N VAL A 1 -30.19 16.88 7.12
CA VAL A 1 -29.44 15.66 6.73
C VAL A 1 -28.56 15.25 7.90
N SER A 2 -28.59 13.99 8.35
CA SER A 2 -27.74 13.51 9.46
C SER A 2 -26.39 12.99 8.95
N LEU A 3 -25.38 12.98 9.82
CA LEU A 3 -24.06 12.39 9.54
C LEU A 3 -24.16 10.92 9.08
N THR A 4 -25.06 10.15 9.70
CA THR A 4 -25.33 8.76 9.34
C THR A 4 -25.87 8.62 7.91
N THR A 5 -26.74 9.54 7.49
CA THR A 5 -27.26 9.56 6.12
C THR A 5 -26.14 9.85 5.11
N VAL A 6 -25.25 10.82 5.41
CA VAL A 6 -24.10 11.13 4.54
C VAL A 6 -23.18 9.91 4.39
N ILE A 7 -22.81 9.25 5.48
CA ILE A 7 -21.93 8.06 5.46
C ILE A 7 -22.57 6.93 4.64
N ARG A 8 -23.88 6.69 4.81
CA ARG A 8 -24.58 5.65 4.05
C ARG A 8 -24.58 5.95 2.56
N THR A 9 -24.91 7.17 2.17
CA THR A 9 -24.87 7.60 0.77
C THR A 9 -23.45 7.46 0.19
N LEU A 10 -22.40 7.85 0.91
CA LEU A 10 -21.01 7.63 0.45
C LEU A 10 -20.68 6.13 0.25
N LYS A 11 -21.19 5.24 1.11
CA LYS A 11 -21.00 3.79 0.96
C LYS A 11 -21.70 3.22 -0.28
N GLU A 12 -22.84 3.78 -0.67
CA GLU A 12 -23.55 3.37 -1.90
C GLU A 12 -22.70 3.65 -3.15
N PHE A 13 -21.86 4.68 -3.13
CA PHE A 13 -20.93 4.98 -4.23
C PHE A 13 -19.77 3.99 -4.38
N LYS A 14 -19.58 3.06 -3.45
CA LYS A 14 -18.45 2.10 -3.49
C LYS A 14 -18.41 1.27 -4.78
N SER A 15 -19.56 0.92 -5.35
CA SER A 15 -19.65 0.14 -6.59
C SER A 15 -19.17 0.92 -7.82
N TYR A 16 -19.15 2.25 -7.77
CA TYR A 16 -18.67 3.12 -8.84
C TYR A 16 -17.16 3.36 -8.78
N LEU A 17 -16.51 2.98 -7.67
CA LEU A 17 -15.06 3.05 -7.58
C LEU A 17 -14.44 2.06 -8.58
N PRO A 18 -13.34 2.43 -9.25
CA PRO A 18 -12.62 1.50 -10.10
C PRO A 18 -12.29 0.23 -9.31
N LYS A 19 -12.60 -0.94 -9.90
CA LYS A 19 -12.14 -2.20 -9.31
C LYS A 19 -10.62 -2.13 -9.17
N GLN A 20 -10.09 -2.66 -8.06
CA GLN A 20 -8.65 -2.83 -7.92
C GLN A 20 -8.13 -3.68 -9.09
N SER A 21 -7.52 -3.03 -10.07
CA SER A 21 -6.68 -3.71 -11.03
C SER A 21 -5.41 -4.17 -10.32
N LYS A 22 -4.78 -5.23 -10.83
CA LYS A 22 -3.44 -5.60 -10.36
C LYS A 22 -2.53 -4.39 -10.54
N LYS A 23 -1.88 -3.99 -9.44
CA LYS A 23 -0.98 -2.84 -9.45
C LYS A 23 0.30 -3.22 -10.19
N ILE A 24 0.77 -2.29 -11.01
CA ILE A 24 2.09 -2.34 -11.64
C ILE A 24 3.01 -1.56 -10.71
N LEU A 25 4.12 -2.17 -10.32
CA LEU A 25 5.14 -1.55 -9.47
C LEU A 25 6.15 -0.78 -10.35
N PRO A 26 6.69 0.34 -9.85
CA PRO A 26 7.72 1.11 -10.52
C PRO A 26 9.11 0.49 -10.32
N ARG A 27 10.09 0.97 -11.10
CA ARG A 27 11.50 0.61 -10.92
C ARG A 27 12.07 1.04 -9.57
N VAL A 28 11.74 2.27 -9.15
CA VAL A 28 12.09 2.79 -7.83
C VAL A 28 10.82 2.84 -6.99
N LEU A 29 10.75 1.99 -5.96
CA LEU A 29 9.63 1.94 -5.03
C LEU A 29 10.01 2.62 -3.72
N MET A 30 9.25 3.64 -3.33
CA MET A 30 9.37 4.25 -2.00
C MET A 30 8.28 3.70 -1.09
N VAL A 31 8.65 3.34 0.13
CA VAL A 31 7.72 2.86 1.14
C VAL A 31 7.96 3.54 2.48
N ASP A 32 6.88 3.87 3.16
CA ASP A 32 6.91 4.53 4.47
C ASP A 32 5.68 4.13 5.32
N GLU A 33 5.63 4.61 6.55
CA GLU A 33 4.57 4.40 7.51
C GLU A 33 4.07 5.73 8.10
N PHE A 34 2.76 5.87 8.24
CA PHE A 34 2.18 7.04 8.90
C PHE A 34 1.09 6.65 9.89
N ARG A 35 0.88 7.49 10.91
CA ARG A 35 -0.21 7.31 11.85
C ARG A 35 -1.53 7.68 11.20
N SER A 36 -2.41 6.71 10.98
CA SER A 36 -3.78 6.96 10.54
C SER A 36 -4.73 6.90 11.74
N HIS A 37 -5.78 7.74 11.71
CA HIS A 37 -6.85 7.73 12.71
C HIS A 37 -8.02 6.81 12.30
N ALA A 38 -7.85 6.01 11.23
CA ALA A 38 -8.81 5.03 10.79
C ALA A 38 -8.78 3.82 11.74
N SER A 39 -9.93 3.41 12.26
CA SER A 39 -10.02 2.61 13.48
C SER A 39 -9.75 1.09 13.31
N ILE A 40 -9.28 0.51 14.43
CA ILE A 40 -9.42 -0.86 14.99
C ILE A 40 -8.17 -1.78 15.02
N GLU A 41 -7.39 -1.97 13.94
CA GLU A 41 -6.36 -3.05 13.95
C GLU A 41 -4.90 -2.62 14.20
N ASP A 42 -4.48 -1.45 13.72
CA ASP A 42 -3.11 -0.94 13.88
C ASP A 42 -3.10 0.59 13.91
N LYS A 43 -2.19 1.17 14.70
CA LYS A 43 -2.00 2.63 14.80
C LYS A 43 -1.24 3.24 13.62
N MET A 44 -0.66 2.40 12.76
CA MET A 44 0.22 2.78 11.66
C MET A 44 -0.29 2.15 10.37
N SER A 45 -0.43 2.98 9.34
CA SER A 45 -0.74 2.59 7.98
C SER A 45 0.51 2.63 7.12
N PHE A 46 0.52 1.78 6.10
CA PHE A 46 1.59 1.69 5.12
C PHE A 46 1.25 2.57 3.91
N ILE A 47 2.25 3.21 3.33
CA ILE A 47 2.14 4.01 2.13
C ILE A 47 3.26 3.64 1.17
N CYS A 48 2.94 3.58 -0.13
CA CYS A 48 3.96 3.42 -1.16
C CYS A 48 3.73 4.34 -2.36
N ALA A 49 4.84 4.78 -2.95
CA ALA A 49 4.86 5.69 -4.07
C ALA A 49 5.98 5.33 -5.05
N ASP A 50 5.84 5.83 -6.26
CA ASP A 50 6.89 5.80 -7.26
C ASP A 50 7.99 6.81 -6.88
N GLY A 51 9.21 6.32 -6.75
CA GLY A 51 10.37 7.12 -6.36
C GLY A 51 10.92 8.03 -7.46
N GLU A 52 10.59 7.77 -8.72
CA GLU A 52 10.99 8.63 -9.84
C GLU A 52 9.95 9.73 -10.06
N THR A 53 8.65 9.40 -9.99
CA THR A 53 7.58 10.37 -10.30
C THR A 53 6.94 11.01 -9.06
N GLY A 54 7.16 10.46 -7.88
CA GLY A 54 6.49 10.88 -6.64
C GLY A 54 5.00 10.52 -6.58
N LYS A 55 4.49 9.77 -7.56
CA LYS A 55 3.06 9.42 -7.61
C LYS A 55 2.73 8.35 -6.57
N LEU A 56 1.65 8.58 -5.83
CA LEU A 56 1.10 7.62 -4.89
C LEU A 56 0.63 6.36 -5.62
N ILE A 57 1.10 5.20 -5.18
CA ILE A 57 0.68 3.90 -5.71
C ILE A 57 -0.50 3.39 -4.89
N ASP A 58 -0.33 3.34 -3.57
CA ASP A 58 -1.35 2.83 -2.65
C ASP A 58 -1.13 3.22 -1.19
N VAL A 59 -2.19 3.04 -0.40
CA VAL A 59 -2.22 3.19 1.05
C VAL A 59 -2.92 1.99 1.65
N LEU A 60 -2.21 1.26 2.52
CA LEU A 60 -2.76 0.09 3.21
C LEU A 60 -2.99 0.41 4.69
N PRO A 61 -4.11 -0.05 5.28
CA PRO A 61 -4.47 0.31 6.65
C PRO A 61 -3.54 -0.30 7.70
N THR A 62 -2.70 -1.27 7.34
CA THR A 62 -1.73 -1.90 8.24
C THR A 62 -0.37 -2.03 7.56
N ARG A 63 0.67 -1.99 8.40
CA ARG A 63 2.07 -2.24 8.07
C ARG A 63 2.55 -3.67 8.38
N LYS A 64 1.66 -4.56 8.83
CA LYS A 64 2.03 -5.92 9.22
C LYS A 64 2.55 -6.70 8.01
N LEU A 65 3.75 -7.28 8.16
CA LEU A 65 4.44 -8.01 7.09
C LEU A 65 3.57 -9.03 6.34
N PRO A 66 2.79 -9.93 6.99
CA PRO A 66 1.99 -10.90 6.25
C PRO A 66 1.02 -10.28 5.25
N ARG A 67 0.44 -9.12 5.60
CA ARG A 67 -0.48 -8.40 4.73
C ARG A 67 0.24 -7.70 3.59
N LEU A 68 1.40 -7.12 3.86
CA LEU A 68 2.24 -6.50 2.84
C LEU A 68 2.78 -7.55 1.86
N THR A 69 3.26 -8.70 2.34
CA THR A 69 3.70 -9.82 1.50
C THR A 69 2.60 -10.26 0.55
N SER A 70 1.38 -10.51 1.06
CA SER A 70 0.24 -10.89 0.21
C SER A 70 -0.14 -9.81 -0.80
N TYR A 71 0.00 -8.53 -0.43
CA TYR A 71 -0.23 -7.41 -1.33
C TYR A 71 0.75 -7.41 -2.51
N PHE A 72 2.06 -7.47 -2.22
CA PHE A 72 3.11 -7.43 -3.25
C PHE A 72 3.13 -8.70 -4.12
N LEU A 73 2.80 -9.87 -3.58
CA LEU A 73 2.61 -11.09 -4.39
C LEU A 73 1.43 -10.99 -5.37
N GLY A 74 0.46 -10.10 -5.12
CA GLY A 74 -0.66 -9.83 -6.02
C GLY A 74 -0.33 -8.84 -7.14
N CYS A 75 0.82 -8.16 -7.07
CA CYS A 75 1.30 -7.26 -8.12
C CYS A 75 1.72 -8.05 -9.37
N THR A 76 1.72 -7.37 -10.52
CA THR A 76 1.96 -8.07 -11.80
C THR A 76 3.44 -8.23 -12.10
N ASN A 77 4.28 -7.35 -11.58
CA ASN A 77 5.69 -7.21 -11.94
C ASN A 77 6.61 -6.92 -10.72
N PRO A 78 6.60 -7.77 -9.67
CA PRO A 78 7.48 -7.59 -8.51
C PRO A 78 8.98 -7.54 -8.86
N GLU A 79 9.38 -8.22 -9.93
CA GLU A 79 10.76 -8.28 -10.44
C GLU A 79 11.24 -6.97 -11.09
N GLU A 80 10.34 -6.07 -11.48
CA GLU A 80 10.73 -4.79 -12.11
C GLU A 80 11.20 -3.76 -11.08
N VAL A 81 11.00 -4.01 -9.78
CA VAL A 81 11.52 -3.14 -8.73
C VAL A 81 13.02 -3.40 -8.56
N GLU A 82 13.84 -2.40 -8.85
CA GLU A 82 15.30 -2.43 -8.71
C GLU A 82 15.77 -1.73 -7.43
N PHE A 83 15.00 -0.75 -6.95
CA PHE A 83 15.37 0.04 -5.78
C PHE A 83 14.20 0.16 -4.82
N LEU A 84 14.38 -0.32 -3.59
CA LEU A 84 13.47 -0.04 -2.49
C LEU A 84 14.03 1.06 -1.59
N VAL A 85 13.33 2.19 -1.52
CA VAL A 85 13.64 3.30 -0.61
C VAL A 85 12.70 3.19 0.59
N THR A 86 13.28 3.07 1.78
CA THR A 86 12.54 2.94 3.03
C THR A 86 13.34 3.52 4.19
N ASP A 87 12.65 3.90 5.27
CA ASP A 87 13.31 4.21 6.55
C ASP A 87 13.92 2.92 7.15
N MET A 88 14.74 3.05 8.20
CA MET A 88 15.46 1.96 8.88
C MET A 88 14.54 1.00 9.67
N ASN A 89 13.48 0.49 9.05
CA ASN A 89 12.66 -0.58 9.58
C ASN A 89 13.11 -1.92 9.01
N ALA A 90 13.80 -2.70 9.85
CA ALA A 90 14.33 -4.03 9.53
C ALA A 90 13.28 -5.04 9.04
N ALA A 91 11.99 -4.81 9.32
CA ALA A 91 10.90 -5.64 8.80
C ALA A 91 10.87 -5.63 7.26
N TYR A 92 11.10 -4.49 6.61
CA TYR A 92 11.06 -4.37 5.15
C TYR A 92 12.20 -5.12 4.47
N PHE A 93 13.33 -5.32 5.15
CA PHE A 93 14.43 -6.13 4.64
C PHE A 93 14.05 -7.62 4.50
N GLN A 94 13.07 -8.10 5.28
CA GLN A 94 12.53 -9.45 5.11
C GLN A 94 11.53 -9.53 3.95
N LEU A 95 10.89 -8.39 3.63
CA LEU A 95 9.94 -8.26 2.55
C LEU A 95 10.66 -8.33 1.19
N THR A 96 11.74 -7.57 1.00
CA THR A 96 12.53 -7.56 -0.26
C THR A 96 12.93 -8.97 -0.68
N LYS A 97 13.61 -9.72 0.19
CA LYS A 97 14.08 -11.08 -0.09
C LYS A 97 13.00 -12.07 -0.54
N ARG A 98 11.74 -11.83 -0.18
CA ARG A 98 10.63 -12.76 -0.45
C ARG A 98 9.77 -12.35 -1.63
N VAL A 99 9.57 -11.04 -1.85
CA VAL A 99 8.59 -10.54 -2.82
C VAL A 99 9.15 -9.56 -3.85
N LEU A 100 10.34 -8.99 -3.65
CA LEU A 100 10.98 -8.07 -4.60
C LEU A 100 12.38 -8.62 -4.92
N PRO A 101 12.50 -9.63 -5.80
CA PRO A 101 13.73 -10.41 -5.96
C PRO A 101 14.92 -9.61 -6.51
N ASN A 102 14.65 -8.50 -7.21
CA ASN A 102 15.66 -7.68 -7.87
C ASN A 102 15.98 -6.36 -7.13
N ALA A 103 15.35 -6.12 -5.98
CA ALA A 103 15.50 -4.91 -5.17
C ALA A 103 16.49 -5.07 -4.01
#